data_AF-A0A1Y4FEV8-F1
#
_entry.id   AF-A0A1Y4FEV8-F1
#
_cell.length_a   1.000
_cell.length_b   1.000
_cell.length_c   1.000
_cell.angle_alpha   90.00
_cell.angle_beta   90.00
_cell.angle_gamma   90.00
#
_symmetry.space_group_name_H-M   'P 1'
#
loop_
_entity.id
_entity.type
_entity.pdbx_description
1 polymer ?
#
loop_
_entity_poly.entity_id
_entity_poly.type
_entity_poly.pdbx_seq_one_letter_code
_entity_poly.pdbx_strand_id
1 'polypeptide(L)'
;MKYPEEMYLNSGFYDGDMDDSVENHKEKIVKCRKDHKCSACQNTIKKGDQALYESGFMDGAPVSCYTCLKCIEDWLEESGQIESED
;
A
#
# COMPACT_ATOMS: atom_id res chain seq x y z
N MET A 1 3.78 8.32 -9.73
CA MET A 1 4.71 7.38 -9.08
C MET A 1 6.08 8.00 -9.16
N LYS A 2 6.70 8.26 -8.01
CA LYS A 2 8.04 8.83 -7.85
C LYS A 2 9.12 7.74 -7.90
N TYR A 3 8.81 6.52 -7.48
CA TYR A 3 9.73 5.37 -7.37
C TYR A 3 9.33 4.21 -8.32
N PRO A 4 10.16 3.17 -8.50
CA PRO A 4 9.75 1.96 -9.23
C PRO A 4 8.65 1.20 -8.48
N GLU A 5 7.75 0.53 -9.21
CA GLU A 5 6.59 -0.18 -8.65
C GLU A 5 6.99 -1.22 -7.59
N GLU A 6 8.14 -1.86 -7.75
CA GLU A 6 8.69 -2.84 -6.80
C GLU A 6 8.88 -2.29 -5.39
N MET A 7 9.29 -1.01 -5.25
CA MET A 7 9.44 -0.36 -3.94
C MET A 7 8.09 -0.11 -3.28
N TYR A 8 7.03 0.13 -4.05
CA TYR A 8 5.70 0.26 -3.47
C TYR A 8 5.15 -1.11 -3.04
N LEU A 9 5.37 -2.14 -3.86
CA LEU A 9 4.91 -3.51 -3.60
C LEU A 9 5.64 -4.19 -2.45
N ASN A 10 6.89 -3.80 -2.16
CA ASN A 10 7.67 -4.33 -1.03
C ASN A 10 8.00 -3.23 -0.03
N SER A 11 7.14 -2.20 0.07
CA SER A 11 7.35 -1.08 0.99
C SER A 11 7.30 -1.50 2.47
N GLY A 12 6.75 -2.70 2.75
CA GLY A 12 6.56 -3.19 4.11
C GLY A 12 5.66 -2.28 4.94
N PHE A 13 4.82 -1.47 4.30
CA PHE A 13 4.01 -0.44 4.95
C PHE A 13 3.12 -1.01 6.06
N TYR A 14 2.66 -2.26 5.91
CA TYR A 14 1.86 -2.97 6.91
C TYR A 14 2.59 -4.16 7.55
N ASP A 15 3.85 -4.41 7.21
CA ASP A 15 4.63 -5.57 7.68
C ASP A 15 4.94 -5.50 9.20
N GLY A 16 5.09 -4.29 9.74
CA GLY A 16 5.34 -4.09 11.17
C GLY A 16 4.14 -4.28 12.10
N ASP A 17 2.91 -4.30 11.55
CA ASP A 17 1.65 -4.39 12.31
C ASP A 17 0.81 -5.64 11.92
N MET A 18 1.16 -6.32 10.83
CA MET A 18 0.63 -7.64 10.50
C MET A 18 1.30 -8.70 11.36
N ASP A 19 0.60 -9.11 12.42
CA ASP A 19 0.76 -10.46 12.96
C ASP A 19 0.62 -11.47 11.81
N ASP A 20 1.40 -12.57 11.82
CA ASP A 20 1.49 -13.67 10.82
C ASP A 20 0.13 -14.31 10.42
N SER A 21 -0.96 -13.81 10.99
CA SER A 21 -2.35 -14.18 10.85
C SER A 21 -3.02 -13.82 9.51
N VAL A 22 -2.38 -13.09 8.59
CA VAL A 22 -2.98 -12.78 7.28
C VAL A 22 -2.57 -13.78 6.20
N GLU A 23 -3.49 -14.70 5.90
CA GLU A 23 -3.26 -15.72 4.89
C GLU A 23 -3.37 -15.16 3.47
N ASN A 24 -2.51 -15.65 2.56
CA ASN A 24 -2.55 -15.33 1.12
C ASN A 24 -2.51 -13.82 0.83
N HIS A 25 -1.70 -13.10 1.61
CA HIS A 25 -1.42 -11.69 1.43
C HIS A 25 -0.86 -11.42 0.02
N LYS A 26 -1.43 -10.41 -0.62
CA LYS A 26 -1.10 -9.98 -1.98
C LYS A 26 -1.14 -8.47 -2.06
N GLU A 27 -0.03 -7.91 -2.50
CA GLU A 27 0.11 -6.51 -2.83
C GLU A 27 0.13 -6.32 -4.34
N LYS A 28 -0.55 -5.30 -4.82
CA LYS A 28 -0.49 -4.87 -6.22
C LYS A 28 -0.83 -3.41 -6.35
N ILE A 29 -0.18 -2.72 -7.30
CA ILE A 29 -0.64 -1.40 -7.69
C ILE A 29 -1.83 -1.53 -8.63
N VAL A 30 -2.95 -0.92 -8.26
CA VAL A 30 -4.17 -0.92 -9.08
C VAL A 30 -4.61 0.49 -9.40
N LYS A 31 -5.22 0.65 -10.57
CA LYS A 31 -5.93 1.89 -10.92
C LYS A 31 -7.34 1.86 -10.32
N CYS A 32 -7.63 2.80 -9.43
CA CYS A 32 -8.92 2.97 -8.78
C CYS A 32 -10.02 3.24 -9.83
N ARG A 33 -11.04 2.39 -9.87
CA ARG A 33 -12.17 2.52 -10.81
C ARG A 33 -13.34 3.32 -10.23
N LYS A 34 -13.32 3.56 -8.92
CA LYS A 34 -14.24 4.39 -8.14
C LYS A 34 -13.42 5.15 -7.11
N ASP A 35 -14.06 6.05 -6.37
CA ASP A 35 -13.41 6.74 -5.28
C ASP A 35 -13.22 5.77 -4.10
N HIS A 36 -12.02 5.75 -3.53
CA HIS A 36 -11.65 4.93 -2.38
C HIS A 36 -11.12 5.83 -1.25
N LYS A 37 -11.17 5.37 -0.01
CA LYS A 37 -10.47 6.03 1.09
C LYS A 37 -9.13 5.35 1.31
N CYS A 38 -8.09 6.16 1.48
CA CYS A 38 -6.78 5.71 1.88
C CYS A 38 -6.84 5.18 3.31
N SER A 39 -6.35 3.97 3.55
CA SER A 39 -6.34 3.38 4.89
C SER A 39 -5.41 4.13 5.85
N ALA A 40 -4.28 4.66 5.35
CA ALA A 40 -3.31 5.42 6.13
C ALA A 40 -3.79 6.85 6.48
N CYS A 41 -3.98 7.72 5.48
CA CYS A 41 -4.30 9.14 5.72
C CYS A 41 -5.80 9.48 5.66
N GLN A 42 -6.68 8.49 5.43
CA GLN A 42 -8.14 8.68 5.31
C GLN A 42 -8.58 9.61 4.16
N ASN A 43 -7.66 10.07 3.33
CA ASN A 43 -7.97 10.90 2.16
C ASN A 43 -8.68 10.11 1.07
N THR A 44 -9.41 10.83 0.21
CA THR A 44 -10.11 10.22 -0.92
C THR A 44 -9.15 10.06 -2.11
N ILE A 45 -8.92 8.81 -2.49
CA ILE A 45 -8.26 8.39 -3.72
C ILE A 45 -9.31 8.46 -4.83
N LYS A 46 -9.14 9.36 -5.79
CA LYS A 46 -10.14 9.57 -6.84
C LYS A 46 -10.13 8.42 -7.85
N LYS A 47 -11.26 8.23 -8.52
CA LYS A 47 -11.34 7.39 -9.71
C LYS A 47 -10.31 7.83 -10.75
N GLY A 48 -9.50 6.89 -11.20
CA GLY A 48 -8.44 7.10 -12.19
C GLY A 48 -7.05 7.18 -11.57
N ASP A 49 -6.93 7.44 -10.27
CA ASP A 49 -5.65 7.40 -9.57
C ASP A 49 -5.16 5.96 -9.36
N GLN A 50 -3.86 5.84 -9.12
CA GLN A 50 -3.23 4.58 -8.72
C GLN A 50 -3.11 4.53 -7.20
N ALA A 51 -3.27 3.34 -6.65
CA ALA A 51 -3.13 3.06 -5.23
C ALA A 51 -2.50 1.69 -5.02
N LEU A 52 -1.77 1.54 -3.91
CA LEU A 52 -1.38 0.22 -3.41
C LEU A 52 -2.63 -0.47 -2.91
N TYR A 53 -2.93 -1.61 -3.49
CA TYR A 53 -4.00 -2.49 -3.06
C TYR A 53 -3.39 -3.72 -2.41
N GLU A 54 -3.75 -3.90 -1.16
CA GLU A 54 -3.35 -5.04 -0.38
C GLU A 54 -4.59 -5.87 -0.05
N SER A 55 -4.50 -7.18 -0.21
CA SER A 55 -5.59 -8.10 0.14
C SER A 55 -5.05 -9.38 0.73
N GLY A 56 -5.81 -9.94 1.67
CA GLY A 56 -5.51 -11.23 2.28
C GLY A 56 -6.76 -11.78 2.96
N PHE A 57 -6.57 -12.76 3.82
CA PHE A 57 -7.63 -13.33 4.64
C PHE A 57 -7.23 -13.22 6.10
N MET A 58 -8.12 -12.67 6.93
CA MET A 58 -7.96 -12.58 8.37
C MET A 58 -9.15 -13.28 9.02
N ASP A 59 -8.89 -14.28 9.86
CA ASP A 59 -9.94 -15.09 10.51
C ASP A 59 -10.94 -15.73 9.51
N GLY A 60 -10.44 -16.17 8.35
CA GLY A 60 -11.26 -16.74 7.27
C GLY A 60 -12.13 -15.73 6.49
N ALA A 61 -12.07 -14.44 6.83
CA ALA A 61 -12.75 -13.37 6.10
C ALA A 61 -11.77 -12.64 5.15
N PRO A 62 -12.18 -12.35 3.90
CA PRO A 62 -11.33 -11.59 2.99
C PRO A 62 -11.22 -10.13 3.47
N VAL A 63 -9.99 -9.67 3.66
CA VAL A 63 -9.66 -8.29 4.01
C VAL A 63 -8.96 -7.61 2.85
N SER A 64 -9.21 -6.32 2.66
CA SER A 64 -8.54 -5.54 1.64
C SER A 64 -8.41 -4.08 2.03
N CYS A 65 -7.25 -3.49 1.75
CA CYS A 65 -6.92 -2.10 2.04
C CYS A 65 -6.43 -1.39 0.77
N TYR A 66 -6.69 -0.09 0.71
CA TYR A 66 -6.21 0.78 -0.36
C TYR A 66 -5.36 1.88 0.28
N THR A 67 -4.12 2.02 -0.16
CA THR A 67 -3.20 3.06 0.32
C THR A 67 -2.79 3.94 -0.85
N CYS A 68 -2.93 5.25 -0.68
CA CYS A 68 -2.52 6.18 -1.72
C CYS A 68 -1.00 6.14 -1.88
N LEU A 69 -0.52 6.30 -3.11
CA LEU A 69 0.92 6.26 -3.40
C LEU A 69 1.70 7.29 -2.60
N LYS A 70 1.08 8.44 -2.30
CA LYS A 70 1.70 9.48 -1.48
C LYS A 70 2.04 9.02 -0.06
N CYS A 71 1.18 8.22 0.57
CA CYS A 71 1.49 7.67 1.89
C CYS A 71 2.62 6.64 1.84
N ILE A 72 2.66 5.84 0.77
CA ILE A 72 3.76 4.90 0.57
C ILE A 72 5.08 5.64 0.31
N GLU A 73 5.06 6.70 -0.51
CA GLU A 73 6.21 7.57 -0.76
C GLU A 73 6.73 8.19 0.54
N ASP A 74 5.83 8.76 1.35
CA ASP A 74 6.17 9.34 2.65
C ASP A 74 6.81 8.28 3.57
N TRP A 75 6.23 7.08 3.63
CA TRP A 75 6.78 5.96 4.39
C TRP A 75 8.14 5.49 3.89
N LEU A 76 8.34 5.37 2.59
CA LEU A 76 9.64 5.00 2.01
C LEU A 76 10.70 6.05 2.38
N GLU A 77 10.33 7.34 2.34
CA GLU A 77 11.17 8.47 2.74
C GLU A 77 11.48 8.43 4.24
N GLU A 78 10.49 8.17 5.10
CA GLU A 78 10.65 8.08 6.56
C GLU A 78 11.39 6.81 7.03
N SER A 79 11.14 5.68 6.37
CA SER A 79 11.76 4.38 6.69
C SER A 79 13.22 4.31 6.22
N GLY A 80 13.63 5.22 5.32
CA GLY A 80 14.99 5.26 4.77
C GLY A 80 15.29 4.11 3.80
N GLN A 81 14.26 3.45 3.26
CA GLN A 81 14.41 2.36 2.27
C GLN A 81 14.86 2.86 0.89
N ILE A 82 14.81 4.16 0.69
CA ILE A 82 15.38 4.83 -0.47
C ILE A 82 16.81 5.22 -0.16
N GLU A 83 17.74 4.33 -0.53
CA GLU A 83 19.12 4.73 -0.75
C GLU A 83 19.11 5.81 -1.83
N SER A 84 19.46 7.03 -1.44
CA SER A 84 19.79 8.06 -2.42
C SER A 84 21.10 7.63 -3.06
N GLU A 85 21.04 7.19 -4.31
CA GLU A 85 22.23 6.99 -5.14
C GLU A 85 22.90 8.38 -5.29
N ASP A 86 24.00 8.60 -4.56
CA ASP A 86 24.87 9.79 -4.62
C ASP A 86 25.81 9.72 -5.83
#